data_AF-A0A971R6U4-F1
#
_entry.id   AF-A0A971R6U4-F1
#
_cell.length_a   1.000
_cell.length_b   1.000
_cell.length_c   1.000
_cell.angle_alpha   90.00
_cell.angle_beta   90.00
_cell.angle_gamma   90.00
#
_symmetry.space_group_name_H-M   'P 1'
#
loop_
_entity.id
_entity.type
_entity.pdbx_description
1 polymer ?
#
loop_
_entity_poly.entity_id
_entity_poly.type
_entity_poly.pdbx_seq_one_letter_code
_entity_poly.pdbx_strand_id
1 'polypeptide(L)' 'MTTTVDARGLACPQPVILTRNAMRQESAITTLVSEREQVANVLRLGQRAGWECRWEA' A
#
# COMPACT_ATOMS: atom_id res chain seq x y z
N MET A 1 -12.56 4.92 -9.88
CA MET A 1 -11.27 5.64 -9.92
C MET A 1 -10.40 5.04 -8.84
N THR A 2 -9.10 4.88 -9.08
CA THR A 2 -8.17 4.29 -8.12
C THR A 2 -7.32 5.39 -7.51
N THR A 3 -7.27 5.47 -6.18
CA THR A 3 -6.47 6.48 -5.48
C THR A 3 -5.01 6.03 -5.39
N THR A 4 -4.10 6.87 -5.89
CA THR A 4 -2.66 6.58 -5.83
C THR A 4 -2.06 7.12 -4.53
N VAL A 5 -1.37 6.26 -3.79
CA VAL A 5 -0.59 6.60 -2.60
C VAL A 5 0.89 6.51 -2.96
N ASP A 6 1.54 7.65 -3.20
CA ASP A 6 2.99 7.67 -3.44
C ASP A 6 3.75 7.68 -2.11
N ALA A 7 4.43 6.57 -1.81
CA ALA A 7 5.26 6.40 -0.62
C ALA A 7 6.72 6.07 -0.97
N ARG A 8 7.14 6.34 -2.22
CA ARG A 8 8.54 6.14 -2.65
C ARG A 8 9.49 7.03 -1.85
N GLY A 9 10.67 6.52 -1.54
CA GLY A 9 11.71 7.18 -0.75
C GLY A 9 11.43 7.20 0.76
N LEU A 10 10.27 6.76 1.22
CA LEU A 10 9.92 6.74 2.63
C LEU A 10 10.31 5.42 3.28
N ALA A 11 10.95 5.47 4.44
CA ALA A 11 11.30 4.27 5.21
C ALA A 11 10.05 3.61 5.85
N CYS A 12 10.12 2.31 6.14
CA CYS A 12 9.11 1.67 6.97
C CYS A 12 9.08 2.29 8.39
N PRO A 13 7.88 2.49 8.99
CA PRO A 13 6.58 1.96 8.59
C PRO A 13 5.74 2.88 7.66
N GLN A 14 6.30 3.97 7.14
CA GLN A 14 5.52 5.03 6.49
C GLN A 14 4.64 4.58 5.31
N PRO A 15 5.11 3.72 4.36
CA PRO A 15 4.24 3.22 3.30
C PRO A 15 3.00 2.46 3.79
N VAL A 16 3.14 1.72 4.89
CA VAL A 16 2.03 0.94 5.49
C VAL A 16 0.99 1.88 6.10
N ILE A 17 1.43 2.93 6.79
CA ILE A 17 0.55 3.91 7.42
C ILE A 17 -0.25 4.67 6.36
N LEU A 18 0.43 5.19 5.33
CA LEU A 18 -0.22 5.95 4.26
C LEU A 18 -1.21 5.08 3.48
N THR A 19 -0.83 3.84 3.16
CA THR A 19 -1.74 2.87 2.52
C THR A 19 -2.98 2.63 3.38
N ARG A 20 -2.80 2.34 4.69
CA ARG A 20 -3.90 2.09 5.61
C ARG A 20 -4.88 3.27 5.70
N ASN A 21 -4.36 4.49 5.67
CA ASN A 21 -5.21 5.68 5.71
C ASN A 21 -6.06 5.80 4.44
N ALA A 22 -5.48 5.53 3.27
CA ALA A 22 -6.23 5.53 2.00
C ALA A 22 -7.29 4.42 1.96
N MET A 23 -6.95 3.20 2.43
CA MET A 23 -7.91 2.07 2.51
C MET A 23 -9.15 2.36 3.36
N ARG A 24 -9.10 3.35 4.27
CA ARG A 24 -10.26 3.74 5.08
C ARG A 24 -11.26 4.63 4.35
N GLN A 25 -10.82 5.31 3.29
CA GLN A 25 -11.62 6.30 2.56
C GLN A 25 -12.00 5.80 1.18
N GLU A 26 -11.24 4.87 0.63
CA GLU A 26 -11.31 4.44 -0.76
C GLU A 26 -11.64 2.95 -0.86
N SER A 27 -12.28 2.57 -1.97
CA SER A 27 -12.57 1.15 -2.29
C SER A 27 -11.51 0.49 -3.17
N ALA A 28 -10.63 1.28 -3.79
CA ALA A 28 -9.52 0.80 -4.62
C ALA A 28 -8.34 1.78 -4.56
N ILE A 29 -7.13 1.26 -4.30
CA ILE A 29 -5.92 2.07 -4.17
C ILE A 29 -4.73 1.43 -4.90
N THR A 30 -3.75 2.25 -5.30
CA THR A 30 -2.44 1.82 -5.79
C THR A 30 -1.36 2.49 -4.95
N THR A 31 -0.56 1.72 -4.22
CA THR A 31 0.57 2.25 -3.44
C THR A 31 1.88 2.08 -4.20
N LEU A 32 2.60 3.19 -4.42
CA LEU A 32 3.94 3.18 -4.98
C LEU A 32 4.98 3.16 -3.86
N VAL A 33 5.95 2.25 -3.95
CA VAL A 33 7.02 2.08 -2.97
C VAL A 33 8.37 1.94 -3.66
N SER A 34 9.47 2.14 -2.94
CA SER A 34 10.82 2.10 -3.50
C SER A 34 11.50 0.75 -3.40
N GLU A 35 11.17 -0.02 -2.36
CA GLU A 35 11.90 -1.25 -2.03
C GLU A 35 10.99 -2.47 -1.99
N ARG A 36 11.53 -3.62 -2.37
CA ARG A 36 10.77 -4.87 -2.45
C ARG A 36 10.23 -5.34 -1.09
N GLU A 37 10.94 -5.05 0.00
CA GLU A 37 10.46 -5.33 1.35
C GLU A 37 9.20 -4.53 1.70
N GLN A 38 9.07 -3.31 1.16
CA GLN A 38 7.91 -2.46 1.39
C GLN A 38 6.67 -3.02 0.69
N VAL A 39 6.83 -3.63 -0.50
CA VAL A 39 5.76 -4.33 -1.21
C VAL A 39 5.17 -5.42 -0.32
N ALA A 40 6.01 -6.29 0.26
CA ALA A 40 5.55 -7.38 1.12
C ALA A 40 4.77 -6.87 2.36
N ASN A 41 5.22 -5.75 2.95
CA ASN A 41 4.55 -5.14 4.10
C ASN A 41 3.18 -4.55 3.74
N VAL A 42 3.07 -3.87 2.59
CA VAL A 42 1.82 -3.30 2.09
C VAL A 42 0.84 -4.40 1.67
N LEU A 43 1.30 -5.43 0.98
CA LEU A 43 0.47 -6.59 0.62
C LEU A 43 -0.10 -7.29 1.86
N ARG A 44 0.75 -7.51 2.88
CA ARG A 44 0.31 -8.13 4.15
C ARG A 44 -0.74 -7.28 4.86
N LEU A 45 -0.62 -5.96 4.82
CA LEU A 45 -1.63 -5.05 5.35
C LEU A 45 -2.98 -5.24 4.64
N GLY A 46 -2.98 -5.19 3.30
CA GLY A 46 -4.18 -5.34 2.48
C GLY A 46 -4.86 -6.69 2.70
N GLN A 47 -4.11 -7.79 2.60
CA GLN A 47 -4.60 -9.15 2.79
C GLN A 47 -5.20 -9.36 4.19
N ARG A 48 -4.54 -8.87 5.25
CA ARG A 48 -5.08 -8.95 6.62
C ARG A 48 -6.33 -8.11 6.84
N ALA A 49 -6.55 -7.09 6.02
CA ALA A 49 -7.76 -6.29 6.01
C ALA A 49 -8.86 -6.87 5.10
N GLY A 50 -8.63 -8.04 4.49
CA GLY A 50 -9.59 -8.70 3.59
C GLY A 50 -9.63 -8.14 2.17
N TRP A 51 -8.62 -7.35 1.77
CA TRP A 51 -8.53 -6.82 0.42
C TRP A 51 -7.91 -7.83 -0.54
N GLU A 52 -8.41 -7.86 -1.77
CA GLU A 52 -7.70 -8.49 -2.88
C GLU A 52 -6.49 -7.63 -3.26
N CYS A 53 -5.32 -8.25 -3.30
CA CYS A 53 -4.06 -7.53 -3.49
C CYS A 53 -3.22 -8.19 -4.58
N ARG A 54 -2.63 -7.38 -5.45
CA ARG A 54 -1.61 -7.76 -6.43
C ARG A 54 -0.47 -6.75 -6.40
N TRP A 55 0.69 -7.13 -6.90
CA TRP A 55 1.81 -6.22 -7.09
C TRP A 55 2.43 -6.44 -8.47
N GLU A 56 3.05 -5.40 -8.99
CA GLU A 56 3.82 -5.39 -10.24
C GLU A 56 5.12 -4.60 -10.01
N ALA A 57 6.16 -4.92 -10.79
CA ALA A 57 7.50 -4.35 -10.69
C ALA A 57 7.65 -3.10 -11.57
#